data_AF-A0A1H5HF61-F1
#
_entry.id   AF-A0A1H5HF61-F1
#
_cell.length_a   1.000
_cell.length_b   1.000
_cell.length_c   1.000
_cell.angle_alpha   90.00
_cell.angle_beta   90.00
_cell.angle_gamma   90.00
#
_symmetry.space_group_name_H-M   'P 1'
#
loop_
_entity.id
_entity.type
_entity.pdbx_description
1 polymer ?
#
loop_
_entity_poly.entity_id
_entity_poly.type
_entity_poly.pdbx_seq_one_letter_code
_entity_poly.pdbx_strand_id
1 'polypeptide(L)'
;MSNTINITKCDNQLVLFAVNGSESYEICNIQSGNFHAVDLDINVEASENGTFSGTYQPEGGTSKDLSGAITVKIPAGNYSLVYAGLNWGGPYNFEFTLNDGEPYSLLNKEDKPLEGVVWAQGNLNITLDVKATATV
;
A
#
# COMPACT_ATOMS: atom_id res chain seq x y z
N MET A 1 15.78 9.54 -2.31
CA MET A 1 14.76 9.88 -1.28
C MET A 1 13.79 8.73 -1.31
N SER A 2 13.66 7.98 -0.21
CA SER A 2 12.71 6.87 -0.13
C SER A 2 11.30 7.46 -0.05
N ASN A 3 10.35 6.86 -0.77
CA ASN A 3 8.94 7.16 -0.55
C ASN A 3 8.41 6.16 0.46
N THR A 4 7.88 6.61 1.59
CA THR A 4 7.38 5.72 2.64
C THR A 4 5.87 5.75 2.66
N ILE A 5 5.25 4.60 2.45
CA ILE A 5 3.83 4.39 2.65
C ILE A 5 3.66 3.78 4.05
N ASN A 6 3.04 4.53 4.97
CA ASN A 6 2.74 4.03 6.31
C ASN A 6 1.28 3.56 6.34
N ILE A 7 1.05 2.28 6.65
CA ILE A 7 -0.27 1.66 6.70
C ILE A 7 -0.63 1.45 8.16
N THR A 8 -1.75 2.03 8.59
CA THR A 8 -2.21 2.03 9.99
C THR A 8 -3.52 1.26 10.18
N LYS A 9 -4.27 1.01 9.09
CA LYS A 9 -5.51 0.21 9.10
C LYS A 9 -5.62 -0.62 7.82
N CYS A 10 -5.91 -1.90 7.99
CA CYS A 10 -6.21 -2.82 6.90
C CYS A 10 -7.10 -3.95 7.43
N ASP A 11 -8.41 -3.73 7.50
CA ASP A 11 -9.35 -4.82 7.74
C ASP A 11 -9.73 -5.48 6.42
N ASN A 12 -9.50 -6.79 6.32
CA ASN A 12 -9.59 -7.65 5.14
C ASN A 12 -8.36 -7.54 4.22
N GLN A 13 -8.42 -6.78 3.12
CA GLN A 13 -7.32 -6.73 2.17
C GLN A 13 -7.10 -5.34 1.59
N LEU A 14 -5.84 -4.88 1.59
CA LEU A 14 -5.37 -3.68 0.94
C LEU A 14 -4.33 -4.04 -0.11
N VAL A 15 -4.57 -3.59 -1.35
CA VAL A 15 -3.63 -3.74 -2.46
C VAL A 15 -3.21 -2.36 -2.96
N LEU A 16 -1.91 -2.15 -3.12
CA LEU A 16 -1.30 -0.89 -3.55
C LEU A 16 -0.45 -1.12 -4.80
N PHE A 17 -0.59 -0.24 -5.78
CA PHE A 17 0.17 -0.27 -7.04
C PHE A 17 0.86 1.06 -7.27
N ALA A 18 2.14 1.01 -7.67
CA ALA A 18 2.79 2.13 -8.33
C ALA A 18 2.60 1.98 -9.84
N VAL A 19 2.00 2.98 -10.49
CA VAL A 19 1.67 2.93 -11.92
C VAL A 19 2.24 4.15 -12.66
N ASN A 20 2.65 3.96 -13.90
CA ASN A 20 2.99 5.06 -14.80
C ASN A 20 2.36 4.79 -16.19
N GLY A 21 2.70 5.59 -17.20
CA GLY A 21 2.14 5.43 -18.55
C GLY A 21 2.53 4.14 -19.29
N SER A 22 3.48 3.38 -18.77
CA SER A 22 4.09 2.21 -19.44
C SER A 22 3.99 0.93 -18.61
N GLU A 23 3.98 1.04 -17.28
CA GLU A 23 4.23 -0.06 -16.35
C GLU A 23 3.42 0.08 -15.06
N SER A 24 3.23 -1.03 -14.36
CA SER A 24 2.63 -1.09 -13.03
C SER A 24 3.34 -2.12 -12.15
N TYR A 25 3.54 -1.78 -10.87
CA TYR A 25 4.17 -2.63 -9.88
C TYR A 25 3.26 -2.75 -8.65
N GLU A 26 2.86 -3.97 -8.29
CA GLU A 26 2.09 -4.25 -7.09
C GLU A 26 2.99 -4.14 -5.86
N ILE A 27 2.94 -3.00 -5.17
CA ILE A 27 3.80 -2.69 -4.03
C ILE A 27 3.47 -3.64 -2.87
N CYS A 28 2.19 -3.79 -2.55
CA CYS A 28 1.77 -4.73 -1.53
C CYS A 28 0.39 -5.32 -1.82
N ASN A 29 0.19 -6.49 -1.23
CA ASN A 29 -1.08 -7.19 -1.17
C ASN A 29 -1.23 -7.74 0.25
N ILE A 30 -1.74 -6.86 1.12
CA ILE A 30 -1.79 -7.12 2.54
C ILE A 30 -3.16 -7.66 2.87
N GLN A 31 -3.17 -8.80 3.53
CA GLN A 31 -4.35 -9.31 4.20
C GLN A 31 -4.12 -9.11 5.70
N SER A 32 -5.03 -8.40 6.36
CA SER A 32 -5.04 -8.18 7.79
C SER A 32 -6.49 -7.97 8.25
N GLY A 33 -6.75 -7.69 9.51
CA GLY A 33 -8.09 -7.37 10.00
C GLY A 33 -8.52 -8.16 11.20
N ASN A 34 -9.84 -8.22 11.45
CA ASN A 34 -10.40 -8.78 12.69
C ASN A 34 -9.77 -8.16 13.95
N PHE A 35 -9.63 -6.84 13.95
CA PHE A 35 -9.09 -6.05 15.07
C PHE A 35 -7.59 -6.25 15.36
N HIS A 36 -6.84 -6.87 14.45
CA HIS A 36 -5.38 -6.94 14.55
C HIS A 36 -4.73 -5.57 14.27
N ALA A 37 -3.63 -5.30 14.98
CA ALA A 37 -2.93 -4.04 14.86
C ALA A 37 -2.14 -3.97 13.55
N VAL A 38 -2.14 -2.79 12.90
CA VAL A 38 -1.35 -2.52 11.69
C VAL A 38 -0.56 -1.24 11.91
N ASP A 39 0.76 -1.33 11.77
CA ASP A 39 1.73 -0.23 11.83
C ASP A 39 2.93 -0.58 10.94
N LEU A 40 2.71 -0.55 9.64
CA LEU A 40 3.66 -1.05 8.64
C LEU A 40 4.16 0.08 7.73
N ASP A 41 5.47 0.25 7.71
CA ASP A 41 6.16 1.12 6.77
C ASP A 41 6.62 0.33 5.53
N ILE A 42 6.20 0.79 4.36
CA ILE A 42 6.68 0.28 3.07
C ILE A 42 7.51 1.37 2.41
N ASN A 43 8.81 1.16 2.38
CA ASN A 43 9.76 2.00 1.66
C ASN A 43 9.78 1.59 0.19
N VAL A 44 9.44 2.53 -0.70
CA VAL A 44 9.52 2.35 -2.15
C VAL A 44 10.80 3.02 -2.66
N GLU A 45 11.72 2.19 -3.13
CA GLU A 45 13.07 2.60 -3.53
C GLU A 45 13.38 2.21 -4.98
N ALA A 46 14.41 2.85 -5.54
CA ALA A 46 14.90 2.47 -6.86
C ALA A 46 15.63 1.13 -6.82
N SER A 47 15.35 0.28 -7.80
CA SER A 47 16.13 -0.91 -8.08
C SER A 47 17.40 -0.56 -8.85
N GLU A 48 18.55 -1.04 -8.37
CA GLU A 48 19.87 -0.77 -8.97
C GLU A 48 20.01 -1.35 -10.38
N ASN A 49 19.34 -2.47 -10.66
CA ASN A 49 19.36 -3.16 -11.95
C ASN A 49 18.06 -2.98 -12.73
N GLY A 50 17.16 -2.11 -12.28
CA GLY A 50 15.84 -1.94 -12.89
C GLY A 50 14.92 -3.16 -12.77
N THR A 51 15.20 -4.08 -11.83
CA THR A 51 14.32 -5.23 -11.58
C THR A 51 13.41 -4.98 -10.40
N PHE A 52 12.13 -5.26 -10.56
CA PHE A 52 11.17 -5.24 -9.45
C PHE A 52 11.52 -6.31 -8.40
N SER A 53 11.60 -5.94 -7.12
CA SER A 53 11.92 -6.88 -6.03
C SER A 53 10.81 -7.87 -5.71
N GLY A 54 9.61 -7.67 -6.25
CA GLY A 54 8.42 -8.43 -5.91
C GLY A 54 7.52 -7.70 -4.91
N THR A 55 6.29 -8.20 -4.82
CA THR A 55 5.23 -7.65 -3.98
C THR A 55 5.44 -8.03 -2.52
N TYR A 56 5.21 -7.08 -1.61
CA TYR A 56 5.09 -7.41 -0.21
C TYR A 56 3.73 -8.06 0.09
N GLN A 57 3.77 -9.33 0.50
CA GLN A 57 2.61 -10.07 0.97
C GLN A 57 2.94 -10.74 2.31
N PRO A 58 2.38 -10.28 3.43
CA PRO A 58 2.66 -10.86 4.74
C PRO A 58 2.03 -12.27 4.85
N GLU A 59 2.77 -13.21 5.43
CA GLU A 59 2.24 -14.54 5.76
C GLU A 59 1.14 -14.46 6.84
N GLY A 60 0.26 -15.46 6.95
CA GLY A 60 -0.68 -15.56 8.08
C GLY A 60 -2.02 -14.84 7.93
N GLY A 61 -2.28 -14.21 6.79
CA GLY A 61 -3.61 -13.68 6.44
C GLY A 61 -4.15 -12.69 7.47
N THR A 62 -5.46 -12.77 7.78
CA THR A 62 -6.17 -11.85 8.67
C THR A 62 -5.98 -12.13 10.17
N SER A 63 -4.99 -12.93 10.56
CA SER A 63 -4.87 -13.50 11.92
C SER A 63 -3.63 -13.01 12.68
N LYS A 64 -2.98 -11.95 12.21
CA LYS A 64 -1.78 -11.42 12.86
C LYS A 64 -1.70 -9.91 12.79
N ASP A 65 -1.05 -9.35 13.81
CA ASP A 65 -0.60 -7.98 13.79
C ASP A 65 0.51 -7.81 12.74
N LEU A 66 0.51 -6.65 12.09
CA LEU A 66 1.51 -6.25 11.11
C LEU A 66 2.25 -5.04 11.62
N SER A 67 3.56 -5.17 11.81
CA SER A 67 4.39 -4.06 12.27
C SER A 67 5.78 -4.07 11.66
N GLY A 68 6.40 -2.90 11.57
CA GLY A 68 7.80 -2.74 11.20
C GLY A 68 7.97 -2.10 9.83
N ALA A 69 9.18 -2.20 9.28
CA ALA A 69 9.53 -1.59 8.00
C ALA A 69 10.01 -2.64 7.00
N ILE A 70 9.54 -2.51 5.75
CA ILE A 70 9.98 -3.31 4.61
C ILE A 70 10.37 -2.39 3.45
N THR A 71 11.11 -2.93 2.49
CA THR A 71 11.48 -2.20 1.26
C THR A 71 11.00 -2.97 0.04
N VAL A 72 10.34 -2.26 -0.86
CA VAL A 72 9.99 -2.70 -2.20
C VAL A 72 10.78 -1.87 -3.20
N LYS A 73 11.55 -2.53 -4.07
CA LYS A 73 12.37 -1.86 -5.09
C LYS A 73 11.69 -1.96 -6.45
N ILE A 74 11.44 -0.83 -7.08
CA ILE A 74 10.92 -0.72 -8.46
C ILE A 74 11.90 0.07 -9.33
N PRO A 75 11.82 0.00 -10.68
CA PRO A 75 12.67 0.82 -11.53
C PRO A 75 12.51 2.31 -11.23
N ALA A 76 13.60 3.07 -11.35
CA ALA A 76 13.55 4.51 -11.16
C ALA A 76 12.56 5.16 -12.13
N GLY A 77 11.79 6.14 -11.66
CA GLY A 77 10.75 6.78 -12.46
C GLY A 77 9.75 7.57 -11.61
N ASN A 78 8.84 8.23 -12.32
CA ASN A 78 7.69 8.91 -11.72
C ASN A 78 6.48 8.01 -11.81
N TYR A 79 5.87 7.72 -10.68
CA TYR A 79 4.70 6.88 -10.58
C TYR A 79 3.58 7.62 -9.86
N SER A 80 2.36 7.18 -10.12
CA SER A 80 1.21 7.46 -9.28
C SER A 80 0.88 6.25 -8.43
N LEU A 81 0.35 6.47 -7.23
CA LEU A 81 -0.16 5.40 -6.38
C LEU A 81 -1.65 5.14 -6.68
N VAL A 82 -1.98 3.90 -6.97
CA VAL A 82 -3.36 3.40 -7.11
C VAL A 82 -3.59 2.36 -6.03
N TYR A 83 -4.81 2.31 -5.49
CA TYR A 83 -5.13 1.42 -4.38
C TYR A 83 -6.51 0.81 -4.48
N ALA A 84 -6.66 -0.37 -3.86
CA ALA A 84 -7.90 -1.08 -3.68
C ALA A 84 -8.00 -1.65 -2.25
N GLY A 85 -9.05 -1.31 -1.53
CA GLY A 85 -9.50 -1.98 -0.31
C GLY A 85 -10.63 -2.94 -0.64
N LEU A 86 -10.44 -4.22 -0.32
CA LEU A 86 -11.41 -5.29 -0.53
C LEU A 86 -11.97 -5.71 0.82
N ASN A 87 -13.29 -5.65 0.98
CA ASN A 87 -13.98 -6.23 2.13
C ASN A 87 -14.65 -7.54 1.71
N TRP A 88 -14.31 -8.64 2.37
CA TRP A 88 -14.93 -9.94 2.12
C TRP A 88 -16.01 -10.32 3.14
N GLY A 89 -16.35 -9.38 4.04
CA GLY A 89 -17.36 -9.52 5.08
C GLY A 89 -16.89 -8.97 6.42
N GLY A 90 -17.82 -8.58 7.29
CA GLY A 90 -17.51 -8.01 8.59
C GLY A 90 -17.04 -6.54 8.55
N PRO A 91 -16.41 -6.04 9.63
CA PRO A 91 -15.90 -4.68 9.69
C PRO A 91 -14.85 -4.40 8.62
N TYR A 92 -14.79 -3.15 8.14
CA TYR A 92 -13.76 -2.69 7.22
C TYR A 92 -13.18 -1.36 7.68
N ASN A 93 -11.86 -1.23 7.69
CA ASN A 93 -11.15 0.03 7.85
C ASN A 93 -9.86 -0.05 7.04
N PHE A 94 -9.64 0.96 6.20
CA PHE A 94 -8.43 1.11 5.42
C PHE A 94 -7.85 2.48 5.67
N GLU A 95 -6.56 2.57 5.92
CA GLU A 95 -5.85 3.83 6.12
C GLU A 95 -4.37 3.68 5.80
N PHE A 96 -3.85 4.63 5.02
CA PHE A 96 -2.42 4.82 4.83
C PHE A 96 -2.06 6.30 4.66
N THR A 97 -0.81 6.65 4.92
CA THR A 97 -0.21 7.95 4.57
C THR A 97 0.92 7.72 3.56
N LEU A 98 1.29 8.77 2.83
CA LEU A 98 2.49 8.80 2.01
C LEU A 98 3.41 9.92 2.51
N ASN A 99 4.66 9.59 2.83
CA ASN A 99 5.69 10.54 3.28
C ASN A 99 5.21 11.45 4.42
N ASP A 100 4.54 10.86 5.43
CA ASP A 100 3.94 11.57 6.58
C ASP A 100 2.91 12.65 6.21
N GLY A 101 2.33 12.56 5.00
CA GLY A 101 1.27 13.45 4.53
C GLY A 101 -0.11 13.14 5.11
N GLU A 102 -1.14 13.77 4.53
CA GLU A 102 -2.53 13.55 4.92
C GLU A 102 -2.94 12.06 4.75
N PRO A 103 -3.75 11.52 5.67
CA PRO A 103 -4.20 10.14 5.59
C PRO A 103 -5.22 9.95 4.47
N TYR A 104 -5.03 8.89 3.70
CA TYR A 104 -6.04 8.34 2.81
C TYR A 104 -6.79 7.26 3.58
N SER A 105 -8.09 7.45 3.81
CA SER A 105 -8.86 6.49 4.60
C SER A 105 -10.27 6.21 4.07
N LEU A 106 -10.70 4.98 4.32
CA LEU A 106 -12.10 4.56 4.33
C LEU A 106 -12.36 3.79 5.63
N LEU A 107 -13.02 4.46 6.57
CA LEU A 107 -13.35 3.88 7.87
C LEU A 107 -14.75 3.27 7.88
N ASN A 108 -14.96 2.28 8.73
CA ASN A 108 -16.22 1.54 8.85
C ASN A 108 -17.39 2.47 9.13
N LYS A 109 -18.55 2.19 8.53
CA LYS A 109 -19.82 2.85 8.84
C LYS A 109 -20.87 1.78 9.11
N GLU A 110 -21.27 1.66 10.37
CA GLU A 110 -22.17 0.60 10.86
C GLU A 110 -23.51 0.55 10.10
N ASP A 111 -23.99 1.67 9.57
CA ASP A 111 -25.23 1.79 8.81
C ASP A 111 -25.09 1.41 7.32
N LYS A 112 -23.86 1.12 6.85
CA LYS A 112 -23.54 0.87 5.44
C LYS A 112 -22.54 -0.28 5.30
N PRO A 113 -22.96 -1.54 5.50
CA PRO A 113 -22.11 -2.68 5.20
C PRO A 113 -21.75 -2.66 3.71
N LEU A 114 -20.46 -2.65 3.41
CA LEU A 114 -19.92 -2.70 2.05
C LEU A 114 -19.17 -4.02 1.88
N GLU A 115 -19.38 -4.74 0.79
CA GLU A 115 -18.62 -5.94 0.43
C GLU A 115 -18.09 -5.83 -1.01
N GLY A 116 -17.00 -6.52 -1.32
CA GLY A 116 -16.31 -6.46 -2.61
C GLY A 116 -15.19 -5.41 -2.61
N VAL A 117 -14.99 -4.72 -3.74
CA VAL A 117 -14.04 -3.60 -3.84
C VAL A 117 -14.74 -2.35 -3.31
N VAL A 118 -14.44 -1.97 -2.07
CA VAL A 118 -15.18 -0.94 -1.34
C VAL A 118 -14.43 0.39 -1.27
N TRP A 119 -13.11 0.34 -1.49
CA TRP A 119 -12.26 1.51 -1.54
C TRP A 119 -11.39 1.44 -2.79
N ALA A 120 -11.73 2.17 -3.84
CA ALA A 120 -10.91 2.22 -5.04
C ALA A 120 -10.80 3.66 -5.52
N GLN A 121 -9.58 4.19 -5.51
CA GLN A 121 -9.29 5.45 -6.15
C GLN A 121 -8.07 5.29 -7.03
N GLY A 122 -8.25 5.52 -8.33
CA GLY A 122 -7.15 5.85 -9.24
C GLY A 122 -6.68 7.25 -8.91
N ASN A 123 -6.03 7.44 -7.77
CA ASN A 123 -5.57 8.77 -7.36
C ASN A 123 -4.22 9.07 -8.02
N LEU A 124 -4.28 9.42 -9.31
CA LEU A 124 -3.10 9.76 -10.10
C LEU A 124 -2.32 10.96 -9.54
N ASN A 125 -2.90 11.70 -8.59
CA ASN A 125 -2.26 12.83 -7.94
C ASN A 125 -1.36 12.43 -6.75
N ILE A 126 -1.41 11.18 -6.29
CA ILE A 126 -0.47 10.66 -5.29
C ILE A 126 0.80 10.25 -6.02
N THR A 127 1.80 11.12 -6.06
CA THR A 127 3.01 10.88 -6.85
C THR A 127 4.14 10.29 -6.02
N LEU A 128 4.80 9.27 -6.56
CA LEU A 128 6.03 8.67 -6.08
C LEU A 128 7.16 9.04 -7.05
N ASP A 129 8.12 9.84 -6.59
CA ASP A 129 9.36 10.11 -7.33
C ASP A 129 10.44 9.14 -6.86
N VAL A 130 10.63 8.05 -7.62
CA VAL A 130 11.59 7.00 -7.30
C VAL A 130 12.92 7.31 -7.97
N LYS A 131 13.80 7.96 -7.22
CA LYS A 131 15.11 8.41 -7.73
C LYS A 131 16.13 7.28 -7.72
N ALA A 132 16.89 7.17 -8.80
CA ALA A 132 18.06 6.31 -8.85
C ALA A 132 19.01 6.64 -7.68
N THR A 133 19.58 5.60 -7.08
CA THR A 133 20.62 5.76 -6.06
C THR A 133 21.81 6.45 -6.73
N ALA A 134 22.28 7.57 -6.16
CA ALA A 134 23.46 8.25 -6.68
C ALA A 134 24.64 7.28 -6.55
N THR A 135 25.22 6.86 -7.67
CA THR A 135 26.53 6.21 -7.69
C THR A 135 27.55 7.22 -7.15
N VAL A 136 28.14 6.89 -5.99
CA VAL A 136 29.28 7.60 -5.40
C VAL A 136 30.56 7.25 -6.17
#